data_AF-W4LUQ3-F1
#
_entry.id   AF-W4LUQ3-F1
#
_cell.length_a   1.000
_cell.length_b   1.000
_cell.length_c   1.000
_cell.angle_alpha   90.00
_cell.angle_beta   90.00
_cell.angle_gamma   90.00
#
_symmetry.space_group_name_H-M   'P 1'
#
loop_
_entity.id
_entity.type
_entity.pdbx_description
1 polymer ?
#
loop_
_entity_poly.entity_id
_entity_poly.type
_entity_poly.pdbx_seq_one_letter_code
_entity_poly.pdbx_strand_id
1 'polypeptide(L)'
;KSDGMWIILGKYEVTVAQVAAVFGKGDIEVGLNTLVQRSGRHPGYEKAISPGVSAKRRARILAQPITSLTLYDYEAFIREYTEWCYANPDCFSKMPSFGGLPGFFRMPTEIEWEYASRKSADKFDSGLPFEKRDVTYYAYVSSSLKVRSKPTVIGRLKPVNGFYDLFGNIAELSEDRFYAELGQGKPGMLVARGGNFQFDNNDMRPSLRRETNIYRKTETGEMKLLRSQTVGLRLAIGSATVPDAKTLDRITQEYGAYRSTTRMQSASGSSTQASLLQAASPLERLSALIDDLRQRAPQTGSVLDEMADRANEAKVALVRTTEDLTHQLARNAMRAAAEAGRSLKRRDQTRQALDAFKSKPNATRRDQARLRVLEQRYTYYDKAATTSMDLYIGDVRNLASYRDFAKEALERLSKRAFNPLDKTAFGLTEKHVLQILNGGADPDTWRKDVESAF
;
A
#
# COMPACT_ATOMS: atom_id res chain seq x y z
N LYS A 1 -9.48 6.54 -22.55
CA LYS A 1 -9.64 5.47 -21.54
C LYS A 1 -9.59 6.16 -20.18
N SER A 2 -10.58 5.95 -19.33
CA SER A 2 -10.80 6.73 -18.10
C SER A 2 -9.57 6.77 -17.19
N ASP A 3 -9.31 7.94 -16.59
CA ASP A 3 -8.25 8.28 -15.63
C ASP A 3 -8.45 7.56 -14.26
N GLY A 4 -8.76 6.26 -14.27
CA GLY A 4 -8.90 5.44 -13.08
C GLY A 4 -7.60 4.70 -12.72
N MET A 5 -7.46 4.32 -11.45
CA MET A 5 -6.46 3.35 -11.01
C MET A 5 -6.89 1.95 -11.46
N TRP A 6 -6.03 1.22 -12.16
CA TRP A 6 -6.34 -0.11 -12.68
C TRP A 6 -5.53 -1.17 -11.94
N ILE A 7 -6.22 -2.20 -11.45
CA ILE A 7 -5.59 -3.45 -11.03
C ILE A 7 -5.62 -4.38 -12.24
N ILE A 8 -4.46 -4.89 -12.65
CA ILE A 8 -4.37 -5.83 -13.79
C ILE A 8 -3.93 -7.18 -13.24
N LEU A 9 -4.85 -8.13 -13.28
CA LEU A 9 -4.65 -9.50 -12.84
C LEU A 9 -4.80 -10.48 -14.01
N GLY A 10 -4.05 -11.57 -13.94
CA GLY A 10 -4.16 -12.68 -14.87
C GLY A 10 -5.59 -13.24 -14.82
N LYS A 11 -6.17 -13.50 -16.00
CA LYS A 11 -7.53 -14.04 -16.10
C LYS A 11 -7.68 -15.45 -15.49
N TYR A 12 -6.59 -16.21 -15.54
CA TYR A 12 -6.48 -17.58 -15.05
C TYR A 12 -5.26 -17.71 -14.13
N GLU A 13 -5.20 -18.81 -13.39
CA GLU A 13 -3.97 -19.31 -12.78
C GLU A 13 -2.89 -19.54 -13.85
N VAL A 14 -1.61 -19.41 -13.49
CA VAL A 14 -0.50 -19.71 -14.39
C VAL A 14 -0.47 -21.19 -14.70
N THR A 15 -0.31 -21.53 -15.98
CA THR A 15 -0.32 -22.92 -16.46
C THR A 15 1.08 -23.53 -16.53
N VAL A 16 1.11 -24.87 -16.55
CA VAL A 16 2.32 -25.66 -16.84
C VAL A 16 2.96 -25.23 -18.17
N ALA A 17 2.16 -24.99 -19.20
CA ALA A 17 2.65 -24.55 -20.51
C ALA A 17 3.38 -23.20 -20.46
N GLN A 18 2.84 -22.23 -19.72
CA GLN A 18 3.45 -20.91 -19.58
C GLN A 18 4.81 -20.99 -18.88
N VAL A 19 4.89 -21.75 -17.79
CA VAL A 19 6.17 -21.93 -17.07
C VAL A 19 7.19 -22.68 -17.91
N ALA A 20 6.78 -23.74 -18.62
CA ALA A 20 7.64 -24.44 -19.55
C ALA A 20 8.13 -23.52 -20.67
N ALA A 21 7.25 -22.73 -21.29
CA ALA A 21 7.65 -21.80 -22.35
C ALA A 21 8.68 -20.78 -21.86
N VAL A 22 8.51 -20.21 -20.65
CA VAL A 22 9.45 -19.22 -20.09
C VAL A 22 10.80 -19.87 -19.74
N PHE A 23 10.80 -20.95 -18.97
CA PHE A 23 12.05 -21.64 -18.60
C PHE A 23 12.79 -22.26 -19.80
N GLY A 24 12.06 -22.58 -20.87
CA GLY A 24 12.62 -23.04 -22.13
C GLY A 24 12.94 -21.94 -23.13
N LYS A 25 12.77 -20.65 -22.78
CA LYS A 25 12.97 -19.50 -23.67
C LYS A 25 12.22 -19.63 -25.02
N GLY A 26 11.00 -20.16 -24.96
CA GLY A 26 10.15 -20.45 -26.12
C GLY A 26 10.14 -21.92 -26.55
N ASP A 27 11.15 -22.71 -26.17
CA ASP A 27 11.18 -24.16 -26.44
C ASP A 27 10.48 -24.92 -25.31
N ILE A 28 9.27 -25.43 -25.59
CA ILE A 28 8.46 -26.10 -24.57
C ILE A 28 9.07 -27.43 -24.11
N GLU A 29 9.86 -28.14 -24.94
CA GLU A 29 10.46 -29.42 -24.57
C GLU A 29 11.62 -29.19 -23.61
N VAL A 30 12.48 -28.21 -23.90
CA VAL A 30 13.55 -27.79 -22.97
C VAL A 30 12.92 -27.36 -21.65
N GLY A 31 11.89 -26.51 -21.72
CA GLY A 31 11.16 -26.03 -20.56
C GLY A 31 10.54 -27.12 -19.71
N LEU A 32 9.89 -28.11 -20.32
CA LEU A 32 9.30 -29.24 -19.60
C LEU A 32 10.36 -30.10 -18.91
N ASN A 33 11.51 -30.34 -19.54
CA ASN A 33 12.61 -31.05 -18.92
C ASN A 33 13.14 -30.31 -17.68
N THR A 34 13.34 -28.99 -17.78
CA THR A 34 13.69 -28.15 -16.62
C THR A 34 12.63 -28.21 -15.54
N LEU A 35 11.35 -28.15 -15.93
CA LEU A 35 10.22 -28.17 -14.99
C LEU A 35 10.11 -29.50 -14.23
N VAL A 36 10.38 -30.63 -14.89
CA VAL A 36 10.43 -31.95 -14.22
C VAL A 36 11.46 -31.94 -13.09
N GLN A 37 12.65 -31.39 -13.30
CA GLN A 37 13.67 -31.32 -12.25
C GLN A 37 13.27 -30.36 -11.13
N ARG A 38 12.88 -29.12 -11.48
CA ARG A 38 12.51 -28.09 -10.50
C ARG A 38 11.30 -28.47 -9.66
N SER A 39 10.36 -29.22 -10.22
CA SER A 39 9.17 -29.71 -9.52
C SER A 39 9.41 -30.88 -8.56
N GLY A 40 10.66 -31.35 -8.43
CA GLY A 40 10.96 -32.57 -7.67
C GLY A 40 10.37 -33.80 -8.36
N ARG A 41 10.37 -33.81 -9.69
CA ARG A 41 9.85 -34.88 -10.56
C ARG A 41 8.35 -35.11 -10.38
N HIS A 42 7.56 -34.04 -10.50
CA HIS A 42 6.11 -34.16 -10.42
C HIS A 42 5.58 -35.15 -11.50
N PRO A 43 4.80 -36.19 -11.12
CA PRO A 43 4.43 -37.29 -12.04
C PRO A 43 3.65 -36.82 -13.27
N GLY A 44 2.86 -35.76 -13.13
CA GLY A 44 2.15 -35.16 -14.26
C GLY A 44 3.11 -34.59 -15.30
N TYR A 45 4.20 -33.95 -14.86
CA TYR A 45 5.15 -33.29 -15.75
C TYR A 45 6.08 -34.33 -16.39
N GLU A 46 6.48 -35.37 -15.66
CA GLU A 46 7.18 -36.52 -16.23
C GLU A 46 6.33 -37.21 -17.30
N LYS A 47 5.02 -37.36 -17.07
CA LYS A 47 4.13 -37.94 -18.06
C LYS A 47 4.00 -37.08 -19.31
N ALA A 48 4.13 -35.75 -19.20
CA ALA A 48 4.05 -34.85 -20.35
C ALA A 48 5.23 -34.99 -21.33
N ILE A 49 6.37 -35.48 -20.85
CA ILE A 49 7.57 -35.75 -21.67
C ILE A 49 7.78 -37.24 -21.96
N SER A 50 6.96 -38.13 -21.38
CA SER A 50 7.12 -39.57 -21.57
C SER A 50 6.85 -40.00 -23.02
N PRO A 51 7.66 -40.92 -23.58
CA PRO A 51 7.37 -41.51 -24.89
C PRO A 51 5.96 -42.11 -24.93
N GLY A 52 5.26 -41.92 -26.05
CA GLY A 52 3.91 -42.47 -26.26
C GLY A 52 2.78 -41.76 -25.51
N VAL A 53 3.02 -40.62 -24.85
CA VAL A 53 1.92 -39.81 -24.31
C VAL A 53 1.04 -39.27 -25.45
N SER A 54 -0.28 -39.45 -25.36
CA SER A 54 -1.19 -38.93 -26.38
C SER A 54 -1.25 -37.40 -26.35
N ALA A 55 -1.38 -36.76 -27.52
CA ALA A 55 -1.48 -35.31 -27.65
C ALA A 55 -2.60 -34.71 -26.75
N LYS A 56 -3.76 -35.37 -26.68
CA LYS A 56 -4.88 -34.97 -25.81
C LYS A 56 -4.51 -35.02 -24.34
N ARG A 57 -3.76 -36.04 -23.90
CA ARG A 57 -3.33 -36.14 -22.50
C ARG A 57 -2.27 -35.08 -22.18
N ARG A 58 -1.32 -34.87 -23.09
CA ARG A 58 -0.28 -33.85 -22.98
C ARG A 58 -0.88 -32.45 -22.88
N ALA A 59 -1.79 -32.08 -23.79
CA ALA A 59 -2.48 -30.80 -23.77
C ALA A 59 -3.24 -30.55 -22.46
N ARG A 60 -3.88 -31.59 -21.89
CA ARG A 60 -4.54 -31.46 -20.57
C ARG A 60 -3.58 -31.17 -19.43
N ILE A 61 -2.39 -31.78 -19.43
CA ILE A 61 -1.38 -31.49 -18.40
C ILE A 61 -0.86 -30.07 -18.57
N LEU A 62 -0.56 -29.68 -19.81
CA LEU A 62 -0.07 -28.34 -20.15
C LEU A 62 -1.04 -27.22 -19.76
N ALA A 63 -2.35 -27.49 -19.77
CA ALA A 63 -3.40 -26.55 -19.39
C ALA A 63 -3.83 -26.62 -17.91
N GLN A 64 -3.18 -27.45 -17.07
CA GLN A 64 -3.38 -27.40 -15.62
C GLN A 64 -2.61 -26.21 -15.01
N PRO A 65 -3.06 -25.69 -13.85
CA PRO A 65 -2.26 -24.71 -13.12
C PRO A 65 -0.93 -25.31 -12.70
N ILE A 66 0.12 -24.49 -12.68
CA ILE A 66 1.44 -24.90 -12.20
C ILE A 66 1.41 -25.07 -10.67
N THR A 67 1.97 -26.19 -10.21
CA THR A 67 2.17 -26.50 -8.79
C THR A 67 3.51 -27.20 -8.60
N SER A 68 3.81 -27.59 -7.36
CA SER A 68 5.00 -28.37 -6.99
C SER A 68 6.33 -27.66 -7.27
N LEU A 69 6.31 -26.35 -7.40
CA LEU A 69 7.51 -25.52 -7.43
C LEU A 69 7.82 -24.95 -6.05
N THR A 70 9.09 -24.58 -5.83
CA THR A 70 9.48 -23.83 -4.64
C THR A 70 9.10 -22.36 -4.82
N LEU A 71 9.07 -21.59 -3.71
CA LEU A 71 8.87 -20.14 -3.79
C LEU A 71 9.83 -19.48 -4.79
N TYR A 72 11.12 -19.83 -4.71
CA TYR A 72 12.16 -19.25 -5.55
C TYR A 72 12.02 -19.63 -7.04
N ASP A 73 11.42 -20.78 -7.33
CA ASP A 73 11.10 -21.14 -8.71
C ASP A 73 9.98 -20.26 -9.27
N TYR A 74 8.96 -19.93 -8.46
CA TYR A 74 7.92 -18.98 -8.87
C TYR A 74 8.47 -17.57 -9.08
N GLU A 75 9.31 -17.09 -8.16
CA GLU A 75 9.99 -15.80 -8.29
C GLU A 75 10.91 -15.76 -9.53
N ALA A 76 11.65 -16.85 -9.80
CA ALA A 76 12.46 -16.98 -10.99
C ALA A 76 11.60 -16.92 -12.27
N PHE A 77 10.48 -17.65 -12.31
CA PHE A 77 9.54 -17.60 -13.43
C PHE A 77 9.03 -16.17 -13.69
N ILE A 78 8.62 -15.45 -12.64
CA ILE A 78 8.11 -14.08 -12.75
C ILE A 78 9.17 -13.14 -13.33
N ARG A 79 10.39 -13.21 -12.81
CA ARG A 79 11.53 -12.42 -13.30
C ARG A 79 11.82 -12.74 -14.77
N GLU A 80 12.03 -14.02 -15.08
CA GLU A 80 12.39 -14.47 -16.43
C GLU A 80 11.28 -14.17 -17.45
N TYR A 81 10.01 -14.21 -17.03
CA TYR A 81 8.90 -13.81 -17.90
C TYR A 81 8.89 -12.31 -18.17
N THR A 82 9.18 -11.49 -17.16
CA THR A 82 9.30 -10.03 -17.35
C THR A 82 10.43 -9.70 -18.32
N GLU A 83 11.61 -10.30 -18.13
CA GLU A 83 12.78 -10.13 -19.00
C GLU A 83 12.49 -10.61 -20.43
N TRP A 84 11.86 -11.78 -20.59
CA TRP A 84 11.47 -12.30 -21.90
C TRP A 84 10.47 -11.36 -22.60
N CYS A 85 9.51 -10.81 -21.86
CA CYS A 85 8.54 -9.87 -22.42
C CYS A 85 9.20 -8.57 -22.88
N TYR A 86 10.20 -8.05 -22.14
CA TYR A 86 10.97 -6.88 -22.55
C TYR A 86 11.81 -7.14 -23.80
N ALA A 87 12.35 -8.35 -23.95
CA ALA A 87 13.12 -8.74 -25.12
C ALA A 87 12.25 -9.08 -26.35
N ASN A 88 10.96 -9.38 -26.16
CA ASN A 88 10.04 -9.76 -27.23
C ASN A 88 9.17 -8.55 -27.66
N PRO A 89 9.30 -8.02 -28.89
CA PRO A 89 8.55 -6.84 -29.33
C PRO A 89 7.03 -6.97 -29.27
N ASP A 90 6.49 -8.17 -29.55
CA ASP A 90 5.04 -8.43 -29.51
C ASP A 90 4.48 -8.46 -28.10
N CYS A 91 5.29 -8.86 -27.13
CA CYS A 91 4.94 -8.81 -25.72
C CYS A 91 5.12 -7.40 -25.16
N PHE A 92 6.29 -6.79 -25.40
CA PHE A 92 6.63 -5.45 -24.93
C PHE A 92 5.61 -4.41 -25.38
N SER A 93 5.20 -4.44 -26.66
CA SER A 93 4.19 -3.51 -27.21
C SER A 93 2.80 -3.64 -26.57
N LYS A 94 2.50 -4.77 -25.90
CA LYS A 94 1.25 -5.01 -25.17
C LYS A 94 1.39 -4.78 -23.67
N MET A 95 2.61 -4.64 -23.15
CA MET A 95 2.85 -4.37 -21.74
C MET A 95 2.34 -2.97 -21.40
N PRO A 96 1.41 -2.82 -20.43
CA PRO A 96 0.95 -1.51 -20.00
C PRO A 96 2.11 -0.67 -19.48
N SER A 97 2.12 0.62 -19.81
CA SER A 97 3.10 1.58 -19.29
C SER A 97 2.44 2.63 -18.40
N PHE A 98 3.13 3.06 -17.36
CA PHE A 98 2.70 4.14 -16.47
C PHE A 98 3.86 5.12 -16.22
N GLY A 99 3.62 6.41 -16.48
CA GLY A 99 4.67 7.44 -16.43
C GLY A 99 5.86 7.18 -17.36
N GLY A 100 5.61 6.58 -18.54
CA GLY A 100 6.65 6.24 -19.51
C GLY A 100 7.49 5.00 -19.16
N LEU A 101 7.26 4.38 -17.99
CA LEU A 101 7.91 3.13 -17.61
C LEU A 101 7.01 1.93 -17.94
N PRO A 102 7.54 0.85 -18.53
CA PRO A 102 6.78 -0.37 -18.72
C PRO A 102 6.47 -1.03 -17.36
N GLY A 103 5.33 -1.70 -17.29
CA GLY A 103 4.99 -2.55 -16.16
C GLY A 103 5.80 -3.85 -16.15
N PHE A 104 5.70 -4.58 -15.04
CA PHE A 104 6.37 -5.87 -14.85
C PHE A 104 5.41 -6.90 -14.25
N PHE A 105 5.66 -8.18 -14.49
CA PHE A 105 4.87 -9.25 -13.86
C PHE A 105 5.26 -9.41 -12.39
N ARG A 106 4.29 -9.72 -11.54
CA ARG A 106 4.49 -10.01 -10.12
C ARG A 106 3.40 -10.92 -9.56
N MET A 107 3.51 -11.34 -8.31
CA MET A 107 2.38 -11.96 -7.60
C MET A 107 1.36 -10.86 -7.25
N PRO A 108 0.07 -11.18 -7.14
CA PRO A 108 -0.92 -10.25 -6.62
C PRO A 108 -0.64 -9.94 -5.14
N THR A 109 -1.04 -8.75 -4.69
CA THR A 109 -1.23 -8.53 -3.25
C THR A 109 -2.53 -9.21 -2.77
N GLU A 110 -2.66 -9.46 -1.48
CA GLU A 110 -3.90 -9.98 -0.89
C GLU A 110 -5.11 -9.10 -1.20
N ILE A 111 -4.90 -7.78 -1.21
CA ILE A 111 -5.94 -6.77 -1.44
C ILE A 111 -6.42 -6.84 -2.89
N GLU A 112 -5.50 -6.88 -3.86
CA GLU A 112 -5.86 -7.00 -5.28
C GLU A 112 -6.61 -8.29 -5.56
N TRP A 113 -6.14 -9.40 -4.98
CA TRP A 113 -6.78 -10.69 -5.11
C TRP A 113 -8.20 -10.68 -4.52
N GLU A 114 -8.35 -10.16 -3.30
CA GLU A 114 -9.64 -10.12 -2.64
C GLU A 114 -10.62 -9.20 -3.37
N TYR A 115 -10.14 -8.06 -3.87
CA TYR A 115 -10.91 -7.13 -4.68
C TYR A 115 -11.49 -7.83 -5.92
N ALA A 116 -10.67 -8.60 -6.65
CA ALA A 116 -11.13 -9.35 -7.83
C ALA A 116 -12.18 -10.42 -7.48
N SER A 117 -12.11 -10.98 -6.28
CA SER A 117 -12.99 -12.04 -5.79
C SER A 117 -14.35 -11.57 -5.24
N ARG A 118 -14.56 -10.26 -5.04
CA ARG A 118 -15.78 -9.69 -4.44
C ARG A 118 -16.72 -9.10 -5.47
N LYS A 119 -18.03 -9.17 -5.21
CA LYS A 119 -19.08 -8.67 -6.13
C LYS A 119 -19.19 -7.13 -6.15
N SER A 120 -18.83 -6.46 -5.06
CA SER A 120 -18.80 -5.00 -4.95
C SER A 120 -17.68 -4.57 -3.99
N ALA A 121 -16.95 -3.51 -4.35
CA ALA A 121 -15.89 -2.92 -3.53
C ALA A 121 -16.43 -2.22 -2.26
N ASP A 122 -17.73 -1.94 -2.21
CA ASP A 122 -18.33 -1.02 -1.23
C ASP A 122 -18.98 -1.77 -0.05
N LYS A 123 -19.03 -3.11 -0.12
CA LYS A 123 -19.66 -3.97 0.90
C LYS A 123 -18.66 -5.01 1.39
N PHE A 124 -17.91 -4.66 2.43
CA PHE A 124 -16.96 -5.55 3.12
C PHE A 124 -17.64 -6.81 3.69
N ASP A 125 -18.94 -6.76 3.93
CA ASP A 125 -19.76 -7.82 4.54
C ASP A 125 -20.38 -8.82 3.53
N SER A 126 -20.03 -8.75 2.24
CA SER A 126 -20.54 -9.75 1.30
C SER A 126 -19.79 -11.08 1.47
N GLY A 127 -20.53 -12.18 1.64
CA GLY A 127 -20.02 -13.54 1.48
C GLY A 127 -19.51 -13.83 0.07
N LEU A 128 -19.59 -15.08 -0.40
CA LEU A 128 -19.22 -15.43 -1.78
C LEU A 128 -19.94 -14.52 -2.81
N PRO A 129 -19.31 -14.20 -3.95
CA PRO A 129 -19.91 -13.35 -4.98
C PRO A 129 -21.05 -14.03 -5.77
N PHE A 130 -21.42 -15.24 -5.36
CA PHE A 130 -22.48 -16.09 -5.87
C PHE A 130 -23.18 -16.81 -4.71
N GLU A 131 -24.37 -17.33 -4.97
CA GLU A 131 -25.12 -18.11 -3.97
C GLU A 131 -24.35 -19.34 -3.52
N LYS A 132 -24.32 -19.64 -2.22
CA LYS A 132 -23.54 -20.77 -1.67
C LYS A 132 -23.91 -22.11 -2.32
N ARG A 133 -25.19 -22.31 -2.66
CA ARG A 133 -25.67 -23.51 -3.38
C ARG A 133 -25.03 -23.70 -4.77
N ASP A 134 -24.56 -22.61 -5.38
CA ASP A 134 -23.97 -22.58 -6.71
C ASP A 134 -22.44 -22.73 -6.70
N VAL A 135 -21.82 -22.95 -5.54
CA VAL A 135 -20.36 -23.02 -5.36
C VAL A 135 -19.69 -23.98 -6.34
N THR A 136 -20.30 -25.10 -6.69
CA THR A 136 -19.71 -26.08 -7.62
C THR A 136 -19.62 -25.61 -9.07
N TYR A 137 -20.36 -24.56 -9.45
CA TYR A 137 -20.25 -23.92 -10.76
C TYR A 137 -19.08 -22.95 -10.86
N TYR A 138 -18.60 -22.42 -9.73
CA TYR A 138 -17.56 -21.38 -9.68
C TYR A 138 -16.26 -21.86 -9.04
N ALA A 139 -16.33 -22.91 -8.20
CA ALA A 139 -15.20 -23.37 -7.40
C ALA A 139 -14.88 -24.86 -7.62
N TYR A 140 -13.60 -25.16 -7.87
CA TYR A 140 -13.13 -26.53 -8.01
C TYR A 140 -12.62 -27.02 -6.64
N VAL A 141 -13.53 -27.46 -5.78
CA VAL A 141 -13.25 -27.88 -4.39
C VAL A 141 -13.73 -29.31 -4.13
N SER A 142 -13.38 -29.86 -2.96
CA SER A 142 -13.89 -31.12 -2.46
C SER A 142 -15.23 -30.93 -1.75
N SER A 143 -15.97 -32.01 -1.58
CA SER A 143 -17.18 -32.06 -0.76
C SER A 143 -17.37 -33.46 -0.18
N SER A 144 -18.32 -33.61 0.74
CA SER A 144 -18.74 -34.91 1.28
C SER A 144 -19.09 -35.95 0.20
N LEU A 145 -19.56 -35.50 -0.98
CA LEU A 145 -19.92 -36.37 -2.10
C LEU A 145 -18.74 -36.67 -3.04
N LYS A 146 -17.72 -35.82 -3.06
CA LYS A 146 -16.62 -35.93 -4.03
C LYS A 146 -15.33 -35.32 -3.48
N VAL A 147 -14.44 -36.18 -3.01
CA VAL A 147 -13.06 -35.82 -2.68
C VAL A 147 -12.25 -35.64 -3.96
N ARG A 148 -11.45 -34.58 -4.02
CA ARG A 148 -10.56 -34.31 -5.15
C ARG A 148 -9.10 -34.42 -4.70
N SER A 149 -8.31 -35.09 -5.51
CA SER A 149 -6.91 -35.41 -5.20
C SER A 149 -5.90 -34.66 -6.08
N LYS A 150 -6.35 -33.88 -7.06
CA LYS A 150 -5.50 -33.13 -7.99
C LYS A 150 -6.23 -31.94 -8.62
N PRO A 151 -5.51 -30.92 -9.10
CA PRO A 151 -6.09 -29.79 -9.82
C PRO A 151 -6.69 -30.22 -11.16
N THR A 152 -7.57 -29.38 -11.71
CA THR A 152 -8.15 -29.53 -13.05
C THR A 152 -7.57 -28.53 -14.04
N VAL A 153 -8.01 -28.61 -15.30
CA VAL A 153 -7.63 -27.65 -16.35
C VAL A 153 -8.26 -26.29 -16.02
N ILE A 154 -7.48 -25.22 -16.16
CA ILE A 154 -7.94 -23.85 -15.90
C ILE A 154 -9.15 -23.47 -16.77
N GLY A 155 -9.97 -22.55 -16.30
CA GLY A 155 -11.06 -21.94 -17.06
C GLY A 155 -12.27 -22.85 -17.30
N ARG A 156 -12.36 -23.98 -16.61
CA ARG A 156 -13.45 -24.96 -16.80
C ARG A 156 -14.76 -24.54 -16.12
N LEU A 157 -14.66 -23.76 -15.04
CA LEU A 157 -15.80 -23.31 -14.24
C LEU A 157 -16.26 -21.91 -14.67
N LYS A 158 -17.39 -21.43 -14.10
CA LYS A 158 -17.89 -20.09 -14.37
C LYS A 158 -16.95 -19.03 -13.75
N PRO A 159 -16.71 -17.90 -14.42
CA PRO A 159 -15.88 -16.84 -13.88
C PRO A 159 -16.61 -16.00 -12.84
N VAL A 160 -15.83 -15.33 -11.98
CA VAL A 160 -16.23 -14.24 -11.08
C VAL A 160 -15.57 -12.97 -11.58
N ASN A 161 -16.36 -11.94 -11.91
CA ASN A 161 -15.86 -10.66 -12.44
C ASN A 161 -14.89 -10.82 -13.65
N GLY A 162 -15.08 -11.86 -14.45
CA GLY A 162 -14.21 -12.18 -15.60
C GLY A 162 -12.97 -13.03 -15.26
N PHE A 163 -12.70 -13.30 -13.99
CA PHE A 163 -11.61 -14.16 -13.51
C PHE A 163 -12.09 -15.58 -13.24
N TYR A 164 -11.32 -16.56 -13.70
CA TYR A 164 -11.63 -17.97 -13.52
C TYR A 164 -10.82 -18.55 -12.35
N ASP A 165 -11.37 -19.59 -11.73
CA ASP A 165 -10.67 -20.41 -10.73
C ASP A 165 -10.20 -19.63 -9.49
N LEU A 166 -10.81 -18.47 -9.16
CA LEU A 166 -10.52 -17.75 -7.92
C LEU A 166 -10.90 -18.55 -6.65
N PHE A 167 -11.70 -19.60 -6.77
CA PHE A 167 -12.10 -20.41 -5.63
C PHE A 167 -11.79 -21.88 -5.89
N GLY A 168 -10.93 -22.49 -5.08
CA GLY A 168 -10.47 -23.85 -5.28
C GLY A 168 -9.48 -23.97 -6.45
N ASN A 169 -9.46 -25.15 -7.08
CA ASN A 169 -8.38 -25.59 -7.97
C ASN A 169 -7.02 -25.55 -7.26
N ILE A 170 -6.27 -24.47 -7.29
CA ILE A 170 -5.09 -24.29 -6.44
C ILE A 170 -5.20 -23.02 -5.61
N ALA A 171 -4.52 -23.01 -4.46
CA ALA A 171 -4.36 -21.78 -3.71
C ALA A 171 -3.33 -20.90 -4.40
N GLU A 172 -3.58 -19.59 -4.45
CA GLU A 172 -2.75 -18.64 -5.19
C GLU A 172 -1.87 -17.85 -4.22
N LEU A 173 -0.54 -17.91 -4.40
CA LEU A 173 0.40 -17.11 -3.60
C LEU A 173 0.21 -15.60 -3.83
N SER A 174 0.43 -14.84 -2.76
CA SER A 174 0.48 -13.39 -2.76
C SER A 174 1.83 -12.88 -2.24
N GLU A 175 2.12 -11.60 -2.48
CA GLU A 175 3.36 -10.94 -2.02
C GLU A 175 3.41 -10.72 -0.50
N ASP A 176 2.25 -10.76 0.15
CA ASP A 176 2.12 -10.40 1.55
C ASP A 176 2.61 -11.49 2.49
N ARG A 177 3.14 -11.04 3.64
CA ARG A 177 3.39 -11.90 4.79
C ARG A 177 2.08 -12.22 5.50
N PHE A 178 1.97 -13.44 6.01
CA PHE A 178 0.85 -13.82 6.84
C PHE A 178 0.96 -13.12 8.19
N TYR A 179 -0.09 -12.38 8.55
CA TYR A 179 -0.29 -11.85 9.89
C TYR A 179 -1.62 -12.40 10.41
N ALA A 180 -1.64 -12.87 11.66
CA ALA A 180 -2.87 -13.37 12.29
C ALA A 180 -3.97 -12.30 12.29
N GLU A 181 -3.59 -11.05 12.58
CA GLU A 181 -4.40 -9.85 12.47
C GLU A 181 -3.81 -8.95 11.35
N LEU A 182 -4.63 -8.38 10.48
CA LEU A 182 -4.15 -7.56 9.37
C LEU A 182 -3.32 -6.37 9.89
N GLY A 183 -2.02 -6.37 9.61
CA GLY A 183 -1.09 -5.31 10.00
C GLY A 183 -0.64 -5.33 11.47
N GLN A 184 -1.01 -6.35 12.25
CA GLN A 184 -0.58 -6.51 13.64
C GLN A 184 -0.08 -7.93 13.94
N GLY A 185 0.85 -8.04 14.89
CA GLY A 185 1.40 -9.31 15.35
C GLY A 185 2.64 -9.77 14.59
N LYS A 186 3.08 -11.00 14.88
CA LYS A 186 4.31 -11.58 14.33
C LYS A 186 4.13 -11.87 12.84
N PRO A 187 5.02 -11.37 11.95
CA PRO A 187 5.01 -11.77 10.55
C PRO A 187 5.35 -13.26 10.42
N GLY A 188 4.47 -13.97 9.72
CA GLY A 188 4.64 -15.37 9.33
C GLY A 188 5.29 -15.52 7.95
N MET A 189 4.99 -16.63 7.30
CA MET A 189 5.40 -16.94 5.93
C MET A 189 4.52 -16.19 4.92
N LEU A 190 4.33 -16.73 3.70
CA LEU A 190 3.51 -16.06 2.68
C LEU A 190 2.05 -16.42 2.81
N VAL A 191 1.17 -15.52 2.35
CA VAL A 191 -0.26 -15.82 2.25
C VAL A 191 -0.59 -16.45 0.91
N ALA A 192 -1.42 -17.50 0.95
CA ALA A 192 -2.13 -18.01 -0.20
C ALA A 192 -3.65 -17.78 -0.05
N ARG A 193 -4.28 -17.50 -1.19
CA ARG A 193 -5.69 -17.09 -1.31
C ARG A 193 -6.49 -18.11 -2.11
N GLY A 194 -7.82 -18.01 -2.07
CA GLY A 194 -8.74 -18.81 -2.90
C GLY A 194 -8.96 -20.26 -2.50
N GLY A 195 -8.17 -20.83 -1.58
CA GLY A 195 -8.26 -22.25 -1.22
C GLY A 195 -7.85 -23.16 -2.39
N ASN A 196 -7.92 -24.48 -2.22
CA ASN A 196 -7.48 -25.42 -3.25
C ASN A 196 -8.47 -26.58 -3.41
N PHE A 197 -8.19 -27.49 -4.35
CA PHE A 197 -9.06 -28.63 -4.66
C PHE A 197 -9.41 -29.54 -3.47
N GLN A 198 -8.63 -29.53 -2.38
CA GLN A 198 -8.88 -30.36 -1.19
C GLN A 198 -9.81 -29.69 -0.18
N PHE A 199 -10.07 -28.39 -0.30
CA PHE A 199 -10.90 -27.66 0.65
C PHE A 199 -12.36 -28.09 0.54
N ASP A 200 -13.10 -28.01 1.65
CA ASP A 200 -14.53 -28.23 1.65
C ASP A 200 -15.25 -26.99 1.10
N ASN A 201 -16.36 -27.22 0.40
CA ASN A 201 -17.14 -26.14 -0.19
C ASN A 201 -17.71 -25.15 0.85
N ASN A 202 -17.86 -25.57 2.12
CA ASN A 202 -18.35 -24.70 3.19
C ASN A 202 -17.32 -23.71 3.71
N ASP A 203 -16.03 -23.96 3.51
CA ASP A 203 -14.94 -23.11 4.01
C ASP A 203 -14.65 -21.91 3.11
N MET A 204 -15.25 -21.89 1.91
CA MET A 204 -14.98 -20.93 0.87
C MET A 204 -15.55 -19.55 1.19
N ARG A 205 -14.67 -18.55 1.19
CA ARG A 205 -15.01 -17.13 1.32
C ARG A 205 -13.92 -16.28 0.66
N PRO A 206 -14.25 -15.07 0.15
CA PRO A 206 -13.26 -14.13 -0.39
C PRO A 206 -12.10 -13.83 0.58
N SER A 207 -12.42 -13.69 1.87
CA SER A 207 -11.45 -13.37 2.93
C SER A 207 -10.65 -14.58 3.45
N LEU A 208 -10.71 -15.75 2.80
CA LEU A 208 -10.02 -16.95 3.24
C LEU A 208 -8.50 -16.84 3.04
N ARG A 209 -7.76 -16.63 4.13
CA ARG A 209 -6.30 -16.54 4.14
C ARG A 209 -5.71 -17.84 4.68
N ARG A 210 -4.64 -18.31 4.06
CA ARG A 210 -3.84 -19.43 4.59
C ARG A 210 -2.37 -19.10 4.52
N GLU A 211 -1.67 -19.30 5.62
CA GLU A 211 -0.22 -19.29 5.64
C GLU A 211 0.31 -20.49 4.83
N THR A 212 1.24 -20.23 3.92
CA THR A 212 1.92 -21.26 3.15
C THR A 212 3.34 -21.44 3.64
N ASN A 213 3.66 -22.67 4.02
CA ASN A 213 5.01 -23.04 4.44
C ASN A 213 5.99 -22.92 3.26
N ILE A 214 7.15 -22.29 3.50
CA ILE A 214 8.24 -22.19 2.51
C ILE A 214 9.19 -23.39 2.63
N TYR A 215 9.35 -23.90 3.86
CA TYR A 215 10.19 -25.04 4.16
C TYR A 215 9.38 -26.17 4.77
N ARG A 216 9.85 -27.40 4.59
CA ARG A 216 9.35 -28.58 5.29
C ARG A 216 10.50 -29.36 5.90
N LYS A 217 10.22 -30.04 7.01
CA LYS A 217 11.10 -31.06 7.55
C LYS A 217 10.91 -32.35 6.74
N THR A 218 11.99 -32.97 6.29
CA THR A 218 11.98 -34.30 5.66
C THR A 218 11.82 -35.41 6.71
N GLU A 219 11.61 -36.64 6.27
CA GLU A 219 11.60 -37.82 7.14
C GLU A 219 12.91 -38.00 7.91
N THR A 220 14.04 -37.61 7.30
CA THR A 220 15.37 -37.61 7.90
C THR A 220 15.62 -36.43 8.85
N GLY A 221 14.66 -35.50 8.99
CA GLY A 221 14.76 -34.33 9.86
C GLY A 221 15.41 -33.10 9.24
N GLU A 222 15.84 -33.16 7.98
CA GLU A 222 16.46 -32.05 7.24
C GLU A 222 15.40 -31.01 6.83
N MET A 223 15.73 -29.73 6.90
CA MET A 223 14.85 -28.67 6.40
C MET A 223 15.10 -28.44 4.91
N LYS A 224 14.07 -28.62 4.08
CA LYS A 224 14.13 -28.38 2.62
C LYS A 224 13.04 -27.43 2.17
N LEU A 225 13.27 -26.78 1.02
CA LEU A 225 12.24 -25.99 0.36
C LEU A 225 11.02 -26.87 0.04
N LEU A 226 9.84 -26.37 0.42
CA LEU A 226 8.58 -27.02 0.17
C LEU A 226 8.17 -26.84 -1.29
N ARG A 227 7.71 -27.94 -1.89
CA ARG A 227 7.02 -28.00 -3.17
C ARG A 227 5.59 -28.41 -2.93
N SER A 228 4.68 -27.44 -2.86
CA SER A 228 3.28 -27.72 -2.57
C SER A 228 2.54 -28.18 -3.81
N GLN A 229 1.79 -29.28 -3.72
CA GLN A 229 0.93 -29.76 -4.82
C GLN A 229 -0.39 -28.97 -4.93
N THR A 230 -0.68 -28.11 -3.96
CA THR A 230 -1.95 -27.39 -3.83
C THR A 230 -1.80 -25.89 -3.94
N VAL A 231 -0.58 -25.38 -4.07
CA VAL A 231 -0.28 -23.94 -4.15
C VAL A 231 0.46 -23.63 -5.44
N GLY A 232 0.00 -22.61 -6.14
CA GLY A 232 0.63 -22.03 -7.32
C GLY A 232 0.45 -20.52 -7.35
N LEU A 233 0.27 -19.94 -8.54
CA LEU A 233 0.17 -18.49 -8.67
C LEU A 233 -0.82 -18.04 -9.76
N ARG A 234 -1.27 -16.80 -9.60
CA ARG A 234 -1.80 -15.92 -10.64
C ARG A 234 -0.83 -14.76 -10.78
N LEU A 235 -0.73 -14.17 -11.97
CA LEU A 235 0.11 -12.99 -12.18
C LEU A 235 -0.70 -11.70 -11.98
N ALA A 236 -0.04 -10.67 -11.48
CA ALA A 236 -0.47 -9.28 -11.58
C ALA A 236 0.55 -8.51 -12.44
N ILE A 237 0.14 -7.35 -12.96
CA ILE A 237 1.08 -6.39 -13.57
C ILE A 237 1.25 -5.21 -12.60
N GLY A 238 2.49 -5.02 -12.15
CA GLY A 238 2.93 -3.89 -11.33
C GLY A 238 3.52 -2.76 -12.17
N SER A 239 3.60 -1.58 -11.57
CA SER A 239 4.35 -0.45 -12.08
C SER A 239 4.86 0.39 -10.90
N ALA A 240 5.79 1.31 -11.14
CA ALA A 240 6.20 2.26 -10.11
C ALA A 240 5.01 3.14 -9.70
N THR A 241 4.75 3.27 -8.39
CA THR A 241 3.64 4.09 -7.86
C THR A 241 3.82 5.57 -8.18
N VAL A 242 5.07 6.05 -8.20
CA VAL A 242 5.44 7.43 -8.51
C VAL A 242 6.54 7.43 -9.58
N PRO A 243 6.19 7.21 -10.85
CA PRO A 243 7.16 7.09 -11.95
C PRO A 243 7.73 8.44 -12.39
N ASP A 244 7.00 9.54 -12.17
CA ASP A 244 7.37 10.88 -12.58
C ASP A 244 6.80 11.96 -11.65
N ALA A 245 7.32 13.19 -11.77
CA ALA A 245 6.89 14.33 -10.96
C ALA A 245 5.40 14.70 -11.20
N LYS A 246 4.90 14.52 -12.42
CA LYS A 246 3.49 14.78 -12.75
C LYS A 246 2.55 13.85 -11.97
N THR A 247 2.94 12.59 -11.80
CA THR A 247 2.21 11.60 -11.03
C THR A 247 2.27 11.91 -9.54
N LEU A 248 3.43 12.35 -9.04
CA LEU A 248 3.55 12.82 -7.66
C LEU A 248 2.61 13.99 -7.39
N ASP A 249 2.61 15.02 -8.25
CA ASP A 249 1.73 16.19 -8.11
C ASP A 249 0.25 15.79 -8.11
N ARG A 250 -0.15 14.86 -8.98
CA ARG A 250 -1.51 14.33 -9.03
C ARG A 250 -1.87 13.58 -7.75
N ILE A 251 -1.01 12.68 -7.27
CA ILE A 251 -1.22 11.94 -6.01
C ILE A 251 -1.32 12.91 -4.83
N THR A 252 -0.48 13.95 -4.79
CA THR A 252 -0.54 14.99 -3.74
C THR A 252 -1.86 15.77 -3.79
N GLN A 253 -2.36 16.12 -4.97
CA GLN A 253 -3.65 16.79 -5.14
C GLN A 253 -4.83 15.88 -4.75
N GLU A 254 -4.83 14.62 -5.23
CA GLU A 254 -5.83 13.61 -4.87
C GLU A 254 -5.83 13.33 -3.38
N TYR A 255 -4.66 13.23 -2.75
CA TYR A 255 -4.51 13.06 -1.32
C TYR A 255 -5.01 14.29 -0.56
N GLY A 256 -4.68 15.51 -1.01
CA GLY A 256 -5.22 16.76 -0.45
C GLY A 256 -6.75 16.82 -0.51
N ALA A 257 -7.34 16.44 -1.65
CA ALA A 257 -8.79 16.32 -1.80
C ALA A 257 -9.36 15.22 -0.88
N TYR A 258 -8.74 14.05 -0.83
CA TYR A 258 -9.13 12.95 0.05
C TYR A 258 -9.10 13.37 1.54
N ARG A 259 -8.08 14.14 1.96
CA ARG A 259 -8.00 14.72 3.32
C ARG A 259 -9.19 15.60 3.68
N SER A 260 -9.76 16.28 2.69
CA SER A 260 -10.93 17.15 2.89
C SER A 260 -12.26 16.40 2.95
N THR A 261 -12.28 15.08 2.71
CA THR A 261 -13.52 14.28 2.73
C THR A 261 -13.92 13.80 4.12
N THR A 262 -15.23 13.67 4.36
CA THR A 262 -15.83 13.14 5.60
C THR A 262 -15.31 11.73 5.98
N ARG A 263 -14.80 10.95 5.01
CA ARG A 263 -14.26 9.60 5.24
C ARG A 263 -13.00 9.62 6.10
N MET A 264 -12.16 10.64 5.97
CA MET A 264 -11.00 10.89 6.85
C MET A 264 -11.38 11.50 8.21
N GLN A 265 -12.57 12.08 8.33
CA GLN A 265 -13.13 12.57 9.60
C GLN A 265 -13.87 11.46 10.37
N SER A 266 -14.11 10.31 9.73
CA SER A 266 -14.74 9.14 10.36
C SER A 266 -13.73 8.34 11.20
N ALA A 267 -14.21 7.58 12.18
CA ALA A 267 -13.36 6.82 13.10
C ALA A 267 -12.32 5.90 12.42
N SER A 268 -12.63 5.39 11.23
CA SER A 268 -11.72 4.55 10.43
C SER A 268 -10.63 5.35 9.70
N GLY A 269 -10.91 6.60 9.29
CA GLY A 269 -9.92 7.52 8.72
C GLY A 269 -9.04 8.23 9.77
N SER A 270 -9.61 8.48 10.94
CA SER A 270 -8.87 8.99 12.10
C SER A 270 -7.94 7.95 12.72
N SER A 271 -8.14 6.65 12.45
CA SER A 271 -7.39 5.56 13.11
C SER A 271 -5.87 5.65 12.95
N THR A 272 -5.33 6.13 11.82
CA THR A 272 -3.86 6.23 11.63
C THR A 272 -3.20 7.42 12.35
N GLN A 273 -3.96 8.41 12.81
CA GLN A 273 -3.44 9.56 13.60
C GLN A 273 -3.94 9.56 15.05
N ALA A 274 -5.13 9.01 15.30
CA ALA A 274 -5.74 8.87 16.63
C ALA A 274 -5.16 7.70 17.44
N SER A 275 -4.51 6.71 16.82
CA SER A 275 -3.87 5.61 17.54
C SER A 275 -2.77 6.05 18.53
N LEU A 276 -2.10 7.18 18.30
CA LEU A 276 -1.08 7.68 19.23
C LEU A 276 -1.71 8.33 20.47
N LEU A 277 -2.76 9.14 20.31
CA LEU A 277 -3.44 9.83 21.42
C LEU A 277 -4.42 8.91 22.18
N GLN A 278 -5.00 7.91 21.51
CA GLN A 278 -5.85 6.91 22.15
C GLN A 278 -5.09 5.73 22.76
N ALA A 279 -3.78 5.58 22.55
CA ALA A 279 -2.97 4.55 23.21
C ALA A 279 -2.47 4.96 24.61
N ALA A 280 -2.45 6.25 24.94
CA ALA A 280 -2.06 6.72 26.27
C ALA A 280 -3.10 6.32 27.35
N SER A 281 -4.40 6.49 27.07
CA SER A 281 -5.45 6.21 28.07
C SER A 281 -5.64 4.71 28.41
N PRO A 282 -5.52 3.74 27.47
CA PRO A 282 -5.51 2.32 27.79
C PRO A 282 -4.26 1.90 28.56
N LEU A 283 -3.09 2.49 28.26
CA LEU A 283 -1.86 2.21 29.01
C LEU A 283 -1.92 2.77 30.43
N GLU A 284 -2.51 3.96 30.64
CA GLU A 284 -2.76 4.50 31.98
C GLU A 284 -3.76 3.66 32.78
N ARG A 285 -4.84 3.20 32.13
CA ARG A 285 -5.80 2.26 32.75
C ARG A 285 -5.15 0.90 33.06
N LEU A 286 -4.26 0.42 32.20
CA LEU A 286 -3.53 -0.82 32.40
C LEU A 286 -2.55 -0.70 33.57
N SER A 287 -1.80 0.40 33.66
CA SER A 287 -0.92 0.67 34.81
C SER A 287 -1.71 0.77 36.12
N ALA A 288 -2.83 1.50 36.13
CA ALA A 288 -3.69 1.59 37.32
C ALA A 288 -4.29 0.24 37.74
N LEU A 289 -4.63 -0.61 36.77
CA LEU A 289 -5.11 -1.97 37.02
C LEU A 289 -4.00 -2.87 37.56
N ILE A 290 -2.77 -2.76 37.03
CA ILE A 290 -1.61 -3.51 37.54
C ILE A 290 -1.32 -3.10 39.00
N ASP A 291 -1.36 -1.81 39.32
CA ASP A 291 -1.15 -1.31 40.68
C ASP A 291 -2.23 -1.79 41.66
N ASP A 292 -3.50 -1.79 41.24
CA ASP A 292 -4.62 -2.33 42.03
C ASP A 292 -4.47 -3.84 42.27
N LEU A 293 -4.09 -4.60 41.24
CA LEU A 293 -3.85 -6.04 41.36
C LEU A 293 -2.64 -6.35 42.27
N ARG A 294 -1.61 -5.51 42.25
CA ARG A 294 -0.43 -5.62 43.12
C ARG A 294 -0.80 -5.51 44.60
N GLN A 295 -1.78 -4.66 44.94
CA GLN A 295 -2.28 -4.49 46.30
C GLN A 295 -3.16 -5.67 46.76
N ARG A 296 -3.93 -6.27 45.85
CA ARG A 296 -4.89 -7.35 46.18
C ARG A 296 -4.30 -8.75 46.11
N ALA A 297 -3.24 -8.97 45.33
CA ALA A 297 -2.65 -10.28 45.09
C ALA A 297 -1.10 -10.23 45.13
N PRO A 298 -0.48 -10.04 46.32
CA PRO A 298 0.98 -9.93 46.45
C PRO A 298 1.74 -11.20 46.05
N GLN A 299 1.06 -12.36 46.02
CA GLN A 299 1.63 -13.65 45.61
C GLN A 299 1.95 -13.72 44.10
N THR A 300 1.44 -12.79 43.29
CA THR A 300 1.59 -12.74 41.83
C THR A 300 2.65 -11.71 41.38
N GLY A 301 3.47 -11.22 42.32
CA GLY A 301 4.38 -10.08 42.15
C GLY A 301 5.25 -10.12 40.90
N SER A 302 5.92 -11.24 40.61
CA SER A 302 6.86 -11.31 39.49
C SER A 302 6.22 -11.14 38.10
N VAL A 303 5.00 -11.63 37.91
CA VAL A 303 4.27 -11.49 36.63
C VAL A 303 3.69 -10.07 36.50
N LEU A 304 3.21 -9.49 37.60
CA LEU A 304 2.74 -8.11 37.63
C LEU A 304 3.88 -7.11 37.41
N ASP A 305 5.07 -7.41 37.91
CA ASP A 305 6.29 -6.62 37.69
C ASP A 305 6.68 -6.63 36.21
N GLU A 306 6.71 -7.81 35.55
CA GLU A 306 6.99 -7.91 34.11
C GLU A 306 5.94 -7.17 33.26
N MET A 307 4.66 -7.27 33.63
CA MET A 307 3.57 -6.54 32.96
C MET A 307 3.68 -5.02 33.16
N ALA A 308 4.08 -4.57 34.35
CA ALA A 308 4.34 -3.16 34.65
C ALA A 308 5.50 -2.61 33.81
N ASP A 309 6.61 -3.35 33.73
CA ASP A 309 7.78 -2.98 32.95
C ASP A 309 7.44 -2.87 31.45
N ARG A 310 6.71 -3.84 30.90
CA ARG A 310 6.25 -3.81 29.50
C ARG A 310 5.29 -2.65 29.22
N ALA A 311 4.35 -2.37 30.13
CA ALA A 311 3.45 -1.23 29.99
C ALA A 311 4.21 0.10 30.03
N ASN A 312 5.24 0.19 30.88
CA ASN A 312 6.10 1.36 30.97
C ASN A 312 6.99 1.54 29.72
N GLU A 313 7.59 0.46 29.19
CA GLU A 313 8.33 0.47 27.91
C GLU A 313 7.44 0.98 26.76
N ALA A 314 6.22 0.47 26.65
CA ALA A 314 5.25 0.88 25.64
C ALA A 314 4.85 2.36 25.80
N LYS A 315 4.66 2.83 27.04
CA LYS A 315 4.37 4.24 27.35
C LYS A 315 5.54 5.15 26.93
N VAL A 316 6.77 4.79 27.27
CA VAL A 316 7.98 5.55 26.90
C VAL A 316 8.14 5.61 25.38
N ALA A 317 7.93 4.50 24.67
CA ALA A 317 8.00 4.47 23.21
C ALA A 317 6.92 5.35 22.55
N LEU A 318 5.70 5.34 23.10
CA LEU A 318 4.58 6.15 22.63
C LEU A 318 4.83 7.64 22.81
N VAL A 319 5.33 8.03 23.99
CA VAL A 319 5.71 9.42 24.30
C VAL A 319 6.80 9.90 23.36
N ARG A 320 7.88 9.13 23.19
CA ARG A 320 8.98 9.48 22.26
C ARG A 320 8.51 9.65 20.81
N THR A 321 7.64 8.76 20.34
CA THR A 321 7.08 8.85 18.98
C THR A 321 6.22 10.10 18.81
N THR A 322 5.47 10.47 19.86
CA THR A 322 4.63 11.66 19.88
C THR A 322 5.48 12.93 19.90
N GLU A 323 6.52 12.98 20.73
CA GLU A 323 7.50 14.08 20.77
C GLU A 323 8.19 14.27 19.42
N ASP A 324 8.67 13.19 18.78
CA ASP A 324 9.33 13.28 17.47
C ASP A 324 8.39 13.82 16.40
N LEU A 325 7.13 13.39 16.42
CA LEU A 325 6.10 13.87 15.50
C LEU A 325 5.77 15.35 15.72
N THR A 326 5.54 15.79 16.97
CA THR A 326 5.26 17.20 17.25
C THR A 326 6.44 18.10 16.94
N HIS A 327 7.69 17.63 17.15
CA HIS A 327 8.90 18.33 16.70
C HIS A 327 9.01 18.43 15.18
N GLN A 328 8.57 17.44 14.43
CA GLN A 328 8.52 17.52 12.97
C GLN A 328 7.44 18.49 12.51
N LEU A 329 6.23 18.41 13.07
CA LEU A 329 5.11 19.31 12.76
C LEU A 329 5.47 20.77 13.06
N ALA A 330 6.12 21.07 14.19
CA ALA A 330 6.56 22.43 14.53
C ALA A 330 7.58 22.98 13.51
N ARG A 331 8.53 22.14 13.07
CA ARG A 331 9.51 22.54 12.04
C ARG A 331 8.87 22.72 10.67
N ASN A 332 7.90 21.88 10.31
CA ASN A 332 7.20 21.97 9.04
C ASN A 332 6.33 23.22 8.98
N ALA A 333 5.56 23.50 10.04
CA ALA A 333 4.77 24.72 10.18
C ALA A 333 5.66 25.97 10.04
N MET A 334 6.77 26.03 10.76
CA MET A 334 7.71 27.15 10.68
C MET A 334 8.26 27.34 9.24
N ARG A 335 8.65 26.25 8.57
CA ARG A 335 9.14 26.32 7.18
C ARG A 335 8.06 26.76 6.20
N ALA A 336 6.83 26.26 6.37
CA ALA A 336 5.69 26.61 5.55
C ALA A 336 5.31 28.09 5.71
N ALA A 337 5.31 28.62 6.93
CA ALA A 337 5.12 30.04 7.20
C ALA A 337 6.20 30.90 6.53
N ALA A 338 7.48 30.50 6.65
CA ALA A 338 8.58 31.23 6.03
C ALA A 338 8.49 31.23 4.49
N GLU A 339 8.08 30.11 3.88
CA GLU A 339 7.91 30.02 2.42
C GLU A 339 6.68 30.78 1.93
N ALA A 340 5.58 30.76 2.68
CA ALA A 340 4.40 31.56 2.41
C ALA A 340 4.76 33.06 2.41
N GLY A 341 5.43 33.53 3.47
CA GLY A 341 5.91 34.91 3.57
C GLY A 341 6.84 35.32 2.43
N ARG A 342 7.84 34.48 2.09
CA ARG A 342 8.74 34.74 0.95
C ARG A 342 7.98 34.83 -0.38
N SER A 343 7.00 33.96 -0.59
CA SER A 343 6.20 33.93 -1.82
C SER A 343 5.29 35.15 -1.92
N LEU A 344 4.65 35.55 -0.82
CA LEU A 344 3.83 36.77 -0.73
C LEU A 344 4.64 38.02 -1.07
N LYS A 345 5.82 38.17 -0.45
CA LYS A 345 6.72 39.28 -0.74
C LYS A 345 7.11 39.36 -2.21
N ARG A 346 7.45 38.23 -2.83
CA ARG A 346 7.81 38.16 -4.26
C ARG A 346 6.62 38.41 -5.17
N ARG A 347 5.43 37.93 -4.80
CA ARG A 347 4.17 38.25 -5.47
C ARG A 347 3.93 39.76 -5.49
N ASP A 348 4.06 40.42 -4.35
CA ASP A 348 3.76 41.84 -4.21
C ASP A 348 4.80 42.72 -4.94
N GLN A 349 6.09 42.36 -4.89
CA GLN A 349 7.12 42.99 -5.73
C GLN A 349 6.81 42.83 -7.23
N THR A 350 6.37 41.64 -7.64
CA THR A 350 5.99 41.38 -9.04
C THR A 350 4.73 42.18 -9.44
N ARG A 351 3.78 42.33 -8.52
CA ARG A 351 2.56 43.12 -8.71
C ARG A 351 2.88 44.60 -8.90
N GLN A 352 3.73 45.18 -8.04
CA GLN A 352 4.18 46.56 -8.18
C GLN A 352 4.89 46.78 -9.53
N ALA A 353 5.73 45.83 -9.95
CA ALA A 353 6.36 45.89 -11.27
C ALA A 353 5.34 45.80 -12.41
N LEU A 354 4.29 44.98 -12.29
CA LEU A 354 3.19 44.90 -13.26
C LEU A 354 2.42 46.23 -13.36
N ASP A 355 2.06 46.82 -12.22
CA ASP A 355 1.27 48.06 -12.15
C ASP A 355 2.07 49.24 -12.73
N ALA A 356 3.36 49.34 -12.41
CA ALA A 356 4.27 50.34 -12.99
C ALA A 356 4.49 50.17 -14.50
N PHE A 357 4.27 48.97 -15.03
CA PHE A 357 4.41 48.68 -16.45
C PHE A 357 3.13 48.97 -17.23
N LYS A 358 1.97 48.67 -16.63
CA LYS A 358 0.64 48.95 -17.20
C LYS A 358 0.32 50.45 -17.30
N SER A 359 0.97 51.28 -16.50
CA SER A 359 0.79 52.74 -16.52
C SER A 359 1.61 53.47 -17.60
N LYS A 360 2.41 52.77 -18.42
CA LYS A 360 3.19 53.40 -19.50
C LYS A 360 2.36 53.61 -20.79
N PRO A 361 2.21 54.85 -21.29
CA PRO A 361 1.63 55.08 -22.60
C PRO A 361 2.57 54.57 -23.71
N ASN A 362 2.01 53.96 -24.76
CA ASN A 362 2.71 53.41 -25.94
C ASN A 362 3.58 52.15 -25.71
N ALA A 363 2.97 51.05 -25.25
CA ALA A 363 3.66 49.77 -25.06
C ALA A 363 4.15 49.15 -26.39
N THR A 364 5.46 48.85 -26.49
CA THR A 364 6.05 48.15 -27.64
C THR A 364 5.80 46.64 -27.60
N ARG A 365 6.09 45.92 -28.70
CA ARG A 365 6.04 44.44 -28.74
C ARG A 365 6.98 43.78 -27.72
N ARG A 366 8.13 44.41 -27.42
CA ARG A 366 9.07 43.97 -26.36
C ARG A 366 8.47 44.18 -24.97
N ASP A 367 7.69 45.24 -24.80
CA ASP A 367 7.01 45.54 -23.54
C ASP A 367 5.90 44.52 -23.27
N GLN A 368 5.12 44.15 -24.29
CA GLN A 368 4.10 43.09 -24.19
C GLN A 368 4.71 41.74 -23.79
N ALA A 369 5.90 41.39 -24.29
CA ALA A 369 6.59 40.15 -23.90
C ALA A 369 7.04 40.17 -22.43
N ARG A 370 7.57 41.31 -21.95
CA ARG A 370 7.93 41.51 -20.54
C ARG A 370 6.72 41.44 -19.61
N LEU A 371 5.60 42.01 -20.04
CA LEU A 371 4.34 41.96 -19.28
C LEU A 371 3.90 40.51 -19.05
N ARG A 372 3.91 39.66 -20.10
CA ARG A 372 3.56 38.23 -19.96
C ARG A 372 4.47 37.48 -18.99
N VAL A 373 5.77 37.77 -18.99
CA VAL A 373 6.72 37.15 -18.05
C VAL A 373 6.42 37.56 -16.62
N LEU A 374 6.11 38.84 -16.39
CA LEU A 374 5.73 39.33 -15.06
C LEU A 374 4.38 38.75 -14.60
N GLU A 375 3.41 38.60 -15.49
CA GLU A 375 2.11 37.96 -15.20
C GLU A 375 2.30 36.49 -14.80
N GLN A 376 3.11 35.74 -15.55
CA GLN A 376 3.44 34.35 -15.22
C GLN A 376 4.16 34.24 -13.86
N ARG A 377 5.10 35.15 -13.57
CA ARG A 377 5.78 35.20 -12.27
C ARG A 377 4.83 35.53 -11.14
N TYR A 378 3.91 36.47 -11.34
CA TYR A 378 2.88 36.81 -10.36
C TYR A 378 2.02 35.59 -10.04
N THR A 379 1.48 34.93 -11.07
CA THR A 379 0.66 33.72 -10.90
C THR A 379 1.43 32.59 -10.21
N TYR A 380 2.72 32.43 -10.52
CA TYR A 380 3.58 31.45 -9.85
C TYR A 380 3.72 31.74 -8.35
N TYR A 381 4.07 32.98 -7.98
CA TYR A 381 4.27 33.34 -6.57
C TYR A 381 2.96 33.38 -5.79
N ASP A 382 1.86 33.76 -6.42
CA ASP A 382 0.53 33.72 -5.81
C ASP A 382 0.12 32.29 -5.48
N LYS A 383 0.26 31.36 -6.44
CA LYS A 383 0.00 29.93 -6.21
C LYS A 383 0.92 29.34 -5.14
N ALA A 384 2.21 29.67 -5.17
CA ALA A 384 3.18 29.22 -4.18
C ALA A 384 2.80 29.72 -2.77
N ALA A 385 2.42 31.00 -2.64
CA ALA A 385 1.95 31.57 -1.39
C ALA A 385 0.71 30.86 -0.85
N THR A 386 -0.32 30.64 -1.68
CA THR A 386 -1.53 29.90 -1.29
C THR A 386 -1.18 28.49 -0.82
N THR A 387 -0.37 27.76 -1.58
CA THR A 387 0.01 26.37 -1.27
C THR A 387 0.77 26.29 0.06
N SER A 388 1.77 27.14 0.26
CA SER A 388 2.55 27.18 1.51
C SER A 388 1.71 27.61 2.70
N MET A 389 0.74 28.50 2.50
CA MET A 389 -0.16 28.94 3.55
C MET A 389 -1.14 27.83 3.98
N ASP A 390 -1.66 27.05 3.04
CA ASP A 390 -2.55 25.94 3.37
C ASP A 390 -1.81 24.81 4.10
N LEU A 391 -0.56 24.54 3.71
CA LEU A 391 0.34 23.64 4.45
C LEU A 391 0.58 24.15 5.87
N TYR A 392 0.86 25.44 6.02
CA TYR A 392 1.07 26.07 7.33
C TYR A 392 -0.15 25.93 8.24
N ILE A 393 -1.35 26.26 7.74
CA ILE A 393 -2.62 26.13 8.51
C ILE A 393 -2.85 24.67 8.93
N GLY A 394 -2.58 23.72 8.03
CA GLY A 394 -2.69 22.29 8.31
C GLY A 394 -1.74 21.84 9.42
N ASP A 395 -0.46 22.21 9.32
CA ASP A 395 0.56 21.82 10.29
C ASP A 395 0.32 22.47 11.67
N VAL A 396 -0.11 23.73 11.73
CA VAL A 396 -0.49 24.40 12.98
C VAL A 396 -1.66 23.69 13.67
N ARG A 397 -2.71 23.34 12.92
CA ARG A 397 -3.87 22.60 13.47
C ARG A 397 -3.48 21.22 13.95
N ASN A 398 -2.68 20.50 13.17
CA ASN A 398 -2.22 19.16 13.53
C ASN A 398 -1.34 19.23 14.78
N LEU A 399 -0.37 20.14 14.82
CA LEU A 399 0.48 20.35 15.98
C LEU A 399 -0.35 20.66 17.24
N ALA A 400 -1.29 21.62 17.16
CA ALA A 400 -2.13 21.99 18.29
C ALA A 400 -3.04 20.85 18.79
N SER A 401 -3.38 19.88 17.95
CA SER A 401 -4.16 18.71 18.36
C SER A 401 -3.44 17.85 19.42
N TYR A 402 -2.11 17.96 19.51
CA TYR A 402 -1.27 17.28 20.50
C TYR A 402 -1.10 18.04 21.83
N ARG A 403 -1.77 19.18 22.01
CA ARG A 403 -1.86 19.94 23.27
C ARG A 403 -0.51 20.21 23.95
N ASP A 404 -0.19 19.55 25.05
CA ASP A 404 1.00 19.85 25.84
C ASP A 404 2.29 19.45 25.11
N PHE A 405 2.27 18.35 24.33
CA PHE A 405 3.36 18.02 23.42
C PHE A 405 3.60 19.08 22.34
N ALA A 406 2.57 19.84 21.98
CA ALA A 406 2.72 20.98 21.07
C ALA A 406 3.51 22.12 21.72
N LYS A 407 3.22 22.42 22.99
CA LYS A 407 3.93 23.44 23.78
C LYS A 407 5.39 23.04 23.98
N GLU A 408 5.64 21.79 24.38
CA GLU A 408 6.99 21.25 24.56
C GLU A 408 7.79 21.26 23.25
N ALA A 409 7.15 20.95 22.13
CA ALA A 409 7.78 21.00 20.82
C ALA A 409 8.23 22.42 20.45
N LEU A 410 7.39 23.42 20.72
CA LEU A 410 7.70 24.84 20.50
C LEU A 410 8.79 25.35 21.45
N GLU A 411 8.73 24.98 22.74
CA GLU A 411 9.74 25.36 23.73
C GLU A 411 11.13 24.79 23.40
N ARG A 412 11.18 23.53 22.94
CA ARG A 412 12.46 22.94 22.49
C ARG A 412 12.96 23.58 21.21
N LEU A 413 12.05 23.98 20.31
CA LEU A 413 12.42 24.64 19.07
C LEU A 413 12.93 26.06 19.33
N SER A 414 12.35 26.80 20.29
CA SER A 414 12.75 28.17 20.66
C SER A 414 14.20 28.27 21.19
N LYS A 415 14.74 27.17 21.74
CA LYS A 415 16.13 27.06 22.21
C LYS A 415 17.16 27.03 21.07
N ARG A 416 16.74 26.97 19.80
CA ARG A 416 17.64 26.98 18.64
C ARG A 416 17.90 28.40 18.14
N ALA A 417 19.08 28.62 17.57
CA ALA A 417 19.38 29.85 16.85
C ALA A 417 18.60 29.90 15.52
N PHE A 418 17.87 30.99 15.30
CA PHE A 418 17.15 31.25 14.05
C PHE A 418 17.77 32.42 13.29
N ASN A 419 17.71 32.35 11.95
CA ASN A 419 17.87 33.55 11.15
C ASN A 419 16.62 34.46 11.31
N PRO A 420 16.67 35.74 10.90
CA PRO A 420 15.55 36.67 11.12
C PRO A 420 14.21 36.19 10.54
N LEU A 421 14.21 35.55 9.37
CA LEU A 421 13.00 35.05 8.73
C LEU A 421 12.39 33.87 9.49
N ASP A 422 13.23 32.92 9.92
CA ASP A 422 12.80 31.77 10.70
C ASP A 422 12.34 32.19 12.10
N LYS A 423 12.91 33.26 12.66
CA LYS A 423 12.45 33.85 13.93
C LYS A 423 11.03 34.41 13.80
N THR A 424 10.74 35.13 12.72
CA THR A 424 9.38 35.61 12.41
C THR A 424 8.41 34.45 12.22
N ALA A 425 8.80 33.45 11.42
CA ALA A 425 7.98 32.28 11.16
C ALA A 425 7.69 31.45 12.43
N PHE A 426 8.69 31.30 13.31
CA PHE A 426 8.53 30.65 14.60
C PHE A 426 7.52 31.42 15.48
N GLY A 427 7.66 32.75 15.60
CA GLY A 427 6.75 33.56 16.40
C GLY A 427 5.29 33.49 15.93
N LEU A 428 5.06 33.44 14.62
CA LEU A 428 3.73 33.21 14.05
C LEU A 428 3.21 31.80 14.37
N THR A 429 4.05 30.78 14.20
CA THR A 429 3.69 29.39 14.49
C THR A 429 3.30 29.22 15.95
N GLU A 430 4.11 29.76 16.86
CA GLU A 430 3.84 29.75 18.30
C GLU A 430 2.53 30.47 18.64
N LYS A 431 2.34 31.69 18.12
CA LYS A 431 1.10 32.47 18.30
C LYS A 431 -0.14 31.68 17.86
N HIS A 432 -0.11 31.10 16.66
CA HIS A 432 -1.29 30.44 16.08
C HIS A 432 -1.59 29.09 16.75
N VAL A 433 -0.56 28.33 17.15
CA VAL A 433 -0.75 27.12 17.96
C VAL A 433 -1.36 27.48 19.32
N LEU A 434 -0.81 28.47 20.03
CA LEU A 434 -1.33 28.90 21.32
C LEU A 434 -2.77 29.42 21.24
N GLN A 435 -3.14 30.09 20.14
CA GLN A 435 -4.51 30.53 19.90
C GLN A 435 -5.48 29.34 19.87
N ILE A 436 -5.14 28.25 19.16
CA ILE A 436 -5.95 27.01 19.14
C ILE A 436 -6.06 26.40 20.54
N LEU A 437 -4.94 26.32 21.27
CA LEU A 437 -4.91 25.74 22.61
C LEU A 437 -5.77 26.53 23.61
N ASN A 438 -5.96 27.83 23.37
CA ASN A 438 -6.81 28.71 24.16
C ASN A 438 -8.26 28.78 23.64
N GLY A 439 -8.65 27.91 22.71
CA GLY A 439 -10.03 27.79 22.23
C GLY A 439 -10.41 28.70 21.07
N GLY A 440 -9.46 29.39 20.42
CA GLY A 440 -9.70 30.23 19.25
C GLY A 440 -9.08 29.67 17.96
N ALA A 441 -9.73 29.81 16.81
CA ALA A 441 -9.10 29.50 15.53
C ALA A 441 -9.68 30.39 14.42
N ASP A 442 -8.82 31.18 13.79
CA ASP A 442 -9.21 32.03 12.66
C ASP A 442 -8.11 32.01 11.58
N PRO A 443 -8.19 31.06 10.63
CA PRO A 443 -7.21 30.94 9.55
C PRO A 443 -7.10 32.19 8.67
N ASP A 444 -8.17 32.98 8.54
CA ASP A 444 -8.13 34.20 7.74
C ASP A 444 -7.31 35.29 8.43
N THR A 445 -7.41 35.37 9.76
CA THR A 445 -6.51 36.19 10.57
C THR A 445 -5.06 35.70 10.48
N TRP A 446 -4.82 34.38 10.40
CA TRP A 446 -3.45 33.86 10.23
C TRP A 446 -2.84 34.21 8.88
N ARG A 447 -3.63 34.23 7.80
CA ARG A 447 -3.16 34.69 6.48
C ARG A 447 -2.69 36.14 6.57
N LYS A 448 -3.49 37.00 7.20
CA LYS A 448 -3.14 38.42 7.41
C LYS A 448 -1.91 38.60 8.29
N ASP A 449 -1.76 37.79 9.33
CA ASP A 449 -0.58 37.81 10.19
C ASP A 449 0.70 37.49 9.41
N VAL A 450 0.67 36.45 8.55
CA VAL A 450 1.80 36.08 7.70
C VAL A 450 2.08 37.15 6.65
N GLU A 451 1.04 37.69 6.00
CA GLU A 451 1.16 38.79 5.03
C GLU A 451 1.77 40.05 5.65
N SER A 452 1.43 40.36 6.90
CA SER A 452 1.93 41.57 7.57
C SER A 452 3.37 41.43 8.07
N ALA A 453 3.85 40.20 8.26
CA ALA A 453 5.12 39.92 8.93
C ALA A 453 6.33 39.78 7.97
N PHE A 454 6.11 39.67 6.65
CA PHE A 454 7.14 39.39 5.64
C PHE A 454 7.16 40.43 4.52
#